data_AF-A0A6A8FLF8-F1
#
_entry.id   AF-A0A6A8FLF8-F1
#
_cell.length_a   1.000
_cell.length_b   1.000
_cell.length_c   1.000
_cell.angle_alpha   90.00
_cell.angle_beta   90.00
_cell.angle_gamma   90.00
#
_symmetry.space_group_name_H-M   'P 1'
#
loop_
_entity.id
_entity.type
_entity.pdbx_description
1 polymer ?
#
loop_
_entity_poly.entity_id
_entity_poly.type
_entity_poly.pdbx_seq_one_letter_code
_entity_poly.pdbx_strand_id
1 'polypeptide(L)'
;MDEEKIMFKMEKERWLIDLQKLSNDELMRMYNTLSTGRYEFAKDAWYIPLEGDKRCPIMIAKGYKAPDSPEKMVEFQETAKILEQEYRRFIDAWDFGQITKYDLEKAVLDILEARSIAIIERSR
;
A
#
# COMPACT_ATOMS: atom_id res chain seq x y z
N MET A 1 7.91 7.68 29.43
CA MET A 1 7.37 7.37 28.09
C MET A 1 8.51 6.71 27.36
N ASP A 2 8.44 5.40 27.24
CA ASP A 2 9.60 4.54 26.97
C ASP A 2 10.18 4.79 25.57
N GLU A 3 11.51 4.89 25.46
CA GLU A 3 12.23 5.12 24.20
C GLU A 3 11.82 4.11 23.11
N GLU A 4 11.50 2.88 23.52
CA GLU A 4 10.99 1.80 22.66
C GLU A 4 9.63 2.13 22.04
N LYS A 5 8.72 2.77 22.79
CA LYS A 5 7.43 3.26 22.25
C LYS A 5 7.60 4.44 21.31
N ILE A 6 8.60 5.28 21.54
CA ILE A 6 8.91 6.44 20.68
C ILE A 6 9.51 5.94 19.35
N MET A 7 10.46 5.00 19.40
CA MET A 7 11.00 4.33 18.22
C MET A 7 9.91 3.61 17.41
N PHE A 8 9.05 2.84 18.06
CA PHE A 8 7.95 2.15 17.39
C PHE A 8 6.96 3.11 16.73
N LYS A 9 6.68 4.26 17.37
CA LYS A 9 5.84 5.32 16.78
C LYS A 9 6.52 5.99 15.58
N MET A 10 7.83 6.28 15.67
CA MET A 10 8.61 6.84 14.57
C MET A 10 8.77 5.87 13.38
N GLU A 11 8.83 4.56 13.62
CA GLU A 11 8.79 3.54 12.56
C GLU A 11 7.39 3.44 11.93
N LYS A 12 6.32 3.50 12.73
CA LYS A 12 4.94 3.58 12.22
C LYS A 12 4.70 4.83 11.37
N GLU A 13 5.42 5.92 11.64
CA GLU A 13 5.38 7.15 10.83
C GLU A 13 6.14 7.02 9.49
N ARG A 14 7.10 6.10 9.36
CA ARG A 14 7.98 6.00 8.17
C ARG A 14 7.32 5.35 6.96
N TRP A 15 6.51 4.30 7.18
CA TRP A 15 5.78 3.65 6.08
C TRP A 15 4.61 4.52 5.59
N LEU A 16 4.04 5.34 6.48
CA LEU A 16 2.95 6.24 6.14
C LEU A 16 3.35 7.28 5.07
N ILE A 17 4.61 7.73 5.09
CA ILE A 17 5.17 8.64 4.07
C ILE A 17 5.05 8.04 2.67
N ASP A 18 5.27 6.73 2.52
CA ASP A 18 5.14 6.06 1.24
C ASP A 18 3.67 6.00 0.80
N LEU A 19 2.75 5.74 1.74
CA LEU A 19 1.32 5.74 1.46
C LEU A 19 0.81 7.14 1.07
N GLN A 20 1.36 8.20 1.66
CA GLN A 20 1.05 9.60 1.32
C GLN A 20 1.46 10.00 -0.11
N LYS A 21 2.31 9.23 -0.80
CA LYS A 21 2.64 9.45 -2.22
C LYS A 21 1.49 9.11 -3.15
N LEU A 22 0.55 8.26 -2.71
CA LEU A 22 -0.57 7.83 -3.53
C LEU A 22 -1.60 8.95 -3.72
N SER A 23 -2.21 9.02 -4.90
CA SER A 23 -3.33 9.93 -5.16
C SER A 23 -4.60 9.49 -4.42
N ASN A 24 -5.61 10.36 -4.34
CA ASN A 24 -6.90 9.99 -3.71
C ASN A 24 -7.56 8.80 -4.43
N ASP A 25 -7.50 8.74 -5.75
CA ASP A 25 -8.06 7.62 -6.53
C ASP A 25 -7.31 6.32 -6.27
N GLU A 26 -5.98 6.38 -6.16
CA GLU A 26 -5.15 5.22 -5.82
C GLU A 26 -5.44 4.69 -4.42
N LEU A 27 -5.58 5.60 -3.44
CA LEU A 27 -5.99 5.28 -2.08
C LEU A 27 -7.39 4.66 -2.04
N MET A 28 -8.35 5.20 -2.78
CA MET A 28 -9.71 4.65 -2.86
C MET A 28 -9.74 3.25 -3.48
N ARG A 29 -8.93 2.98 -4.51
CA ARG A 29 -8.78 1.62 -5.08
C ARG A 29 -8.27 0.63 -4.04
N MET A 30 -7.26 1.03 -3.27
CA MET A 30 -6.72 0.21 -2.18
C MET A 30 -7.79 -0.06 -1.11
N TYR A 31 -8.47 1.00 -0.63
CA TYR A 31 -9.52 0.90 0.38
C TYR A 31 -10.67 -0.01 -0.03
N ASN A 32 -11.17 0.12 -1.25
CA ASN A 32 -12.24 -0.73 -1.77
C ASN A 32 -11.82 -2.21 -1.80
N THR A 33 -10.54 -2.46 -2.09
CA THR A 33 -10.00 -3.82 -2.10
C THR A 33 -9.88 -4.39 -0.69
N LEU A 34 -9.44 -3.58 0.29
CA LEU A 34 -9.36 -3.95 1.71
C LEU A 34 -10.75 -4.25 2.30
N SER A 35 -11.68 -3.32 2.15
CA SER A 35 -13.01 -3.35 2.78
C SER A 35 -13.92 -4.44 2.24
N THR A 36 -13.77 -4.81 0.96
CA THR A 36 -14.59 -5.87 0.37
C THR A 36 -14.14 -7.27 0.78
N GLY A 37 -12.91 -7.44 1.30
CA GLY A 37 -12.36 -8.72 1.73
C GLY A 37 -12.22 -9.77 0.60
N ARG A 38 -12.49 -9.38 -0.65
CA ARG A 38 -12.47 -10.27 -1.83
C ARG A 38 -11.06 -10.56 -2.33
N TYR A 39 -10.07 -9.91 -1.74
CA TYR A 39 -8.68 -9.99 -2.12
C TYR A 39 -7.79 -10.10 -0.89
N GLU A 40 -6.90 -11.07 -0.91
CA GLU A 40 -5.88 -11.22 0.12
C GLU A 40 -4.53 -10.76 -0.45
N PHE A 41 -4.06 -9.62 0.05
CA PHE A 41 -2.73 -9.14 -0.28
C PHE A 41 -1.69 -10.19 0.08
N ALA A 42 -0.88 -10.56 -0.91
CA ALA A 42 0.23 -11.46 -0.68
C ALA A 42 1.26 -10.80 0.25
N LYS A 43 1.79 -11.60 1.17
CA LYS A 43 3.09 -11.36 1.77
C LYS A 43 4.13 -12.00 0.85
N ASP A 44 5.18 -11.27 0.51
CA ASP A 44 6.38 -11.76 -0.22
C ASP A 44 6.19 -12.25 -1.68
N ALA A 45 4.98 -12.64 -2.11
CA ALA A 45 4.76 -13.35 -3.38
C ALA A 45 4.32 -12.46 -4.56
N TRP A 46 4.50 -11.15 -4.44
CA TRP A 46 4.01 -10.17 -5.40
C TRP A 46 4.86 -10.03 -6.68
N TYR A 47 5.85 -10.92 -6.86
CA TYR A 47 6.64 -11.08 -8.10
C TYR A 47 6.22 -12.29 -8.95
N ILE A 48 5.43 -13.23 -8.39
CA ILE A 48 5.06 -14.47 -9.09
C ILE A 48 3.57 -14.81 -8.84
N PRO A 49 2.63 -14.10 -9.48
CA PRO A 49 1.19 -14.29 -9.33
C PRO A 49 0.59 -15.42 -10.20
N LEU A 50 1.37 -16.40 -10.66
CA LEU A 50 0.84 -17.47 -11.53
C LEU A 50 -0.10 -18.44 -10.79
N GLU A 51 -0.03 -18.51 -9.47
CA GLU A 51 -0.89 -19.36 -8.64
C GLU A 51 -2.15 -18.64 -8.11
N GLY A 52 -2.41 -17.42 -8.61
CA GLY A 52 -3.50 -16.58 -8.14
C GLY A 52 -3.08 -15.12 -8.05
N ASP A 53 -4.07 -14.25 -7.88
CA ASP A 53 -3.81 -12.83 -7.75
C ASP A 53 -3.06 -12.55 -6.42
N LYS A 54 -1.76 -12.26 -6.55
CA LYS A 54 -0.81 -12.05 -5.44
C LYS A 54 -0.18 -10.65 -5.47
N ARG A 55 -0.79 -9.69 -6.16
CA ARG A 55 -0.42 -8.25 -6.13
C ARG A 55 -0.31 -7.70 -4.70
N CYS A 56 0.71 -6.88 -4.45
CA CYS A 56 0.83 -6.14 -3.19
C CYS A 56 -0.17 -4.96 -3.14
N PRO A 57 -0.39 -4.33 -1.96
CA PRO A 57 -1.29 -3.18 -1.84
C PRO A 57 -0.99 -2.03 -2.80
N ILE A 58 0.29 -1.73 -3.02
CA ILE A 58 0.71 -0.63 -3.91
C ILE A 58 0.34 -0.94 -5.37
N MET A 59 0.52 -2.18 -5.84
CA MET A 59 0.13 -2.57 -7.20
C MET A 59 -1.38 -2.40 -7.44
N ILE A 60 -2.20 -2.79 -6.45
CA ILE A 60 -3.65 -2.58 -6.50
C ILE A 60 -3.99 -1.09 -6.57
N ALA A 61 -3.37 -0.29 -5.70
CA ALA A 61 -3.59 1.16 -5.66
C ALA A 61 -3.28 1.82 -7.01
N LYS A 62 -2.15 1.44 -7.61
CA LYS A 62 -1.70 1.89 -8.93
C LYS A 62 -2.54 1.33 -10.09
N GLY A 63 -3.39 0.34 -9.84
CA GLY A 63 -4.29 -0.24 -10.85
C GLY A 63 -3.63 -1.27 -11.77
N TYR A 64 -2.43 -1.75 -11.43
CA TYR A 64 -1.78 -2.84 -12.17
C TYR A 64 -2.58 -4.12 -12.04
N LYS A 65 -2.73 -4.88 -13.13
CA LYS A 65 -3.44 -6.16 -13.14
C LYS A 65 -2.47 -7.32 -12.93
N ALA A 66 -2.99 -8.44 -12.43
CA ALA A 66 -2.21 -9.68 -12.43
C ALA A 66 -1.92 -10.09 -13.90
N PRO A 67 -0.71 -10.54 -14.22
CA PRO A 67 -0.34 -11.01 -15.54
C PRO A 67 -1.08 -12.32 -15.86
N ASP A 68 -1.54 -12.45 -17.09
CA ASP A 68 -2.26 -13.63 -17.62
C ASP A 68 -1.40 -14.43 -18.64
N SER A 69 -0.15 -14.02 -18.86
CA SER A 69 0.79 -14.71 -19.75
C SER A 69 2.25 -14.59 -19.25
N PRO A 70 3.15 -15.50 -19.68
CA PRO A 70 4.58 -15.42 -19.34
C PRO A 70 5.25 -14.12 -19.82
N GLU A 71 4.84 -13.55 -20.95
CA GLU A 71 5.42 -12.31 -21.48
C GLU A 71 5.07 -11.13 -20.56
N LYS A 72 3.80 -11.03 -20.15
CA LYS A 72 3.34 -10.01 -19.19
C LYS A 72 3.91 -10.23 -17.80
N MET A 73 4.37 -11.44 -17.48
CA MET A 73 5.06 -11.72 -16.21
C MET A 73 6.35 -10.91 -16.08
N VAL A 74 7.10 -10.77 -17.18
CA VAL A 74 8.37 -10.03 -17.17
C VAL A 74 8.12 -8.56 -16.84
N GLU A 75 7.18 -7.92 -17.54
CA GLU A 75 6.79 -6.52 -17.29
C GLU A 75 6.23 -6.33 -15.88
N PHE A 76 5.44 -7.29 -15.40
CA PHE A 76 4.90 -7.28 -14.05
C PHE A 76 6.01 -7.33 -13.00
N GLN A 77 7.02 -8.18 -13.18
CA GLN A 77 8.16 -8.30 -12.27
C GLN A 77 9.07 -7.07 -12.29
N GLU A 78 9.25 -6.43 -13.44
CA GLU A 78 10.00 -5.17 -13.56
C GLU A 78 9.27 -4.05 -12.83
N THR A 79 7.96 -3.92 -13.08
CA THR A 79 7.09 -2.98 -12.36
C THR A 79 7.13 -3.23 -10.86
N ALA A 80 7.11 -4.50 -10.45
CA ALA A 80 7.20 -4.88 -9.06
C ALA A 80 8.46 -4.30 -8.41
N LYS A 81 9.63 -4.58 -8.99
CA LYS A 81 10.92 -4.08 -8.47
C LYS A 81 10.99 -2.55 -8.38
N ILE A 82 10.39 -1.83 -9.33
CA ILE A 82 10.34 -0.36 -9.30
C ILE A 82 9.50 0.09 -8.09
N LEU A 83 8.30 -0.45 -7.93
CA LEU A 83 7.42 -0.11 -6.80
C LEU A 83 8.04 -0.50 -5.46
N GLU A 84 8.82 -1.58 -5.43
CA GLU A 84 9.60 -2.00 -4.25
C GLU A 84 10.55 -0.92 -3.77
N GLN A 85 11.22 -0.26 -4.71
CA GLN A 85 12.17 0.79 -4.40
C GLN A 85 11.45 2.09 -4.03
N GLU A 86 10.39 2.44 -4.76
CA GLU A 86 9.63 3.68 -4.52
C GLU A 86 8.83 3.67 -3.21
N TYR A 87 8.33 2.51 -2.80
CA TYR A 87 7.48 2.32 -1.61
C TYR A 87 8.13 1.36 -0.60
N ARG A 88 9.47 1.36 -0.55
CA ARG A 88 10.27 0.42 0.25
C ARG A 88 9.81 0.31 1.70
N ARG A 89 9.57 1.43 2.38
CA ARG A 89 9.23 1.43 3.81
C ARG A 89 7.85 0.82 4.04
N PHE A 90 6.92 1.09 3.13
CA PHE A 90 5.61 0.45 3.13
C PHE A 90 5.71 -1.06 2.92
N ILE A 91 6.46 -1.47 1.91
CA ILE A 91 6.57 -2.88 1.52
C ILE A 91 7.27 -3.67 2.62
N ASP A 92 8.38 -3.16 3.17
CA ASP A 92 9.07 -3.81 4.28
C ASP A 92 8.12 -3.94 5.50
N ALA A 93 7.39 -2.88 5.86
CA ALA A 93 6.45 -2.94 6.98
C ALA A 93 5.32 -3.97 6.74
N TRP A 94 4.85 -4.09 5.50
CA TRP A 94 3.83 -5.07 5.12
C TRP A 94 4.36 -6.51 5.15
N ASP A 95 5.48 -6.77 4.48
CA ASP A 95 6.06 -8.11 4.32
C ASP A 95 6.53 -8.66 5.68
N PHE A 96 7.13 -7.82 6.54
CA PHE A 96 7.51 -8.20 7.90
C PHE A 96 6.33 -8.21 8.89
N GLY A 97 5.09 -7.96 8.44
CA GLY A 97 3.90 -8.02 9.27
C GLY A 97 3.82 -6.93 10.37
N GLN A 98 4.56 -5.83 10.21
CA GLN A 98 4.54 -4.68 11.12
C GLN A 98 3.26 -3.87 10.99
N ILE A 99 2.59 -3.96 9.83
CA ILE A 99 1.28 -3.36 9.58
C ILE A 99 0.27 -4.45 9.20
N THR A 100 -0.94 -4.32 9.72
CA THR A 100 -2.06 -5.21 9.41
C THR A 100 -2.96 -4.62 8.33
N LYS A 101 -3.88 -5.42 7.78
CA LYS A 101 -4.96 -4.91 6.90
C LYS A 101 -5.74 -3.78 7.59
N TYR A 102 -5.99 -3.90 8.90
CA TYR A 102 -6.69 -2.89 9.68
C TYR A 102 -5.87 -1.59 9.83
N ASP A 103 -4.57 -1.69 10.11
CA ASP A 103 -3.70 -0.50 10.16
C ASP A 103 -3.68 0.23 8.81
N LEU A 104 -3.65 -0.53 7.71
CA LEU A 104 -3.65 0.02 6.37
C LEU A 104 -4.98 0.69 6.02
N GLU A 105 -6.11 0.03 6.31
CA GLU A 105 -7.45 0.59 6.09
C GLU A 105 -7.61 1.92 6.83
N LYS A 106 -7.22 1.94 8.12
CA LYS A 106 -7.26 3.14 8.94
C LYS A 106 -6.38 4.25 8.37
N ALA A 107 -5.14 3.94 8.00
CA ALA A 107 -4.22 4.95 7.46
C ALA A 107 -4.71 5.55 6.13
N VAL A 108 -5.35 4.74 5.27
CA VAL A 108 -5.95 5.24 4.03
C VAL A 108 -7.06 6.25 4.34
N LEU A 109 -7.97 5.92 5.27
CA LEU A 109 -9.04 6.82 5.69
C LEU A 109 -8.50 8.11 6.29
N ASP A 110 -7.53 8.02 7.21
CA ASP A 110 -6.92 9.17 7.87
C ASP A 110 -6.26 10.12 6.84
N ILE A 111 -5.59 9.60 5.80
CA ILE A 111 -5.01 10.41 4.73
C ILE A 111 -6.10 11.12 3.91
N LEU A 112 -7.15 10.40 3.52
CA LEU A 112 -8.25 10.97 2.71
C LEU A 112 -9.01 12.05 3.47
N GLU A 113 -9.25 11.85 4.77
CA GLU A 113 -9.87 12.83 5.65
C GLU A 113 -8.99 14.08 5.77
N ALA A 114 -7.70 13.91 6.09
CA ALA A 114 -6.76 15.03 6.23
C ALA A 114 -6.67 15.87 4.95
N ARG A 115 -6.63 15.23 3.78
CA ARG A 115 -6.62 15.93 2.47
C ARG A 115 -7.93 16.67 2.24
N SER A 116 -9.07 16.09 2.62
CA SER A 116 -10.38 16.72 2.45
C SER A 116 -10.53 17.97 3.34
N ILE A 117 -10.08 17.90 4.60
CA ILE A 117 -10.03 19.05 5.52
C ILE A 117 -9.16 20.16 4.93
N ALA A 118 -7.95 19.83 4.45
CA ALA A 118 -7.04 20.80 3.87
C ALA A 118 -7.61 21.53 2.63
N ILE A 119 -8.42 20.84 1.82
CA ILE A 119 -9.13 21.45 0.68
C ILE A 119 -10.19 22.44 1.18
N ILE A 120 -10.99 22.05 2.18
CA ILE A 120 -12.05 22.90 2.75
C ILE A 120 -11.45 24.16 3.38
N GLU A 121 -10.36 24.02 4.13
CA GLU A 121 -9.68 25.15 4.78
C GLU A 121 -9.07 26.13 3.77
N ARG A 122 -8.51 25.63 2.67
CA ARG A 122 -7.98 26.48 1.58
C ARG A 122 -9.05 27.16 0.74
N SER A 123 -10.28 26.68 0.82
CA SER A 123 -11.43 27.22 0.08
C SER A 123 -12.24 28.24 0.88
N ARG A 124 -11.83 28.53 2.12
CA ARG A 124 -12.37 29.59 2.98
C ARG A 124 -11.52 30.86 2.90
#